data_AF-A0A453IIT4-F1
#
_entry.id   AF-A0A453IIT4-F1
#
_cell.length_a   1.000
_cell.length_b   1.000
_cell.length_c   1.000
_cell.angle_alpha   90.00
_cell.angle_beta   90.00
_cell.angle_gamma   90.00
#
_symmetry.space_group_name_H-M   'P 1'
#
loop_
_entity.id
_entity.type
_entity.pdbx_description
1 polymer ?
#
loop_
_entity_poly.entity_id
_entity_poly.type
_entity_poly.pdbx_seq_one_letter_code
_entity_poly.pdbx_strand_id
1 'polypeptide(L)'
;LYDVLGLDAGASDGEIKAAYRRLARAVHPDVSPHPAASADDFIRVHAAYSTLSDPSKRADYDRRMIMIPSAVGRRSAPNLARSPSFPGCCRRTWETDQCW
;
A
#
# COMPACT_ATOMS: atom_id res chain seq x y z
N LEU A 1 6.94 8.98 -0.77
CA LEU A 1 6.78 9.37 0.66
C LEU A 1 7.84 10.38 1.03
N TYR A 2 9.11 10.07 0.77
CA TYR A 2 10.23 11.00 0.94
C TYR A 2 10.04 12.31 0.14
N ASP A 3 9.58 12.23 -1.11
CA ASP A 3 9.31 13.42 -1.95
C ASP A 3 8.24 14.36 -1.38
N VAL A 4 7.25 13.84 -0.64
CA VAL A 4 6.18 14.63 -0.03
C VAL A 4 6.72 15.51 1.10
N LEU A 5 7.77 15.04 1.79
CA LEU A 5 8.47 15.79 2.82
C LEU A 5 9.66 16.59 2.26
N GLY A 6 10.00 16.40 0.97
CA GLY A 6 11.18 17.00 0.34
C GLY A 6 12.50 16.46 0.90
N LEU A 7 12.53 15.19 1.32
CA LEU A 7 13.70 14.54 1.91
C LEU A 7 14.24 13.45 0.99
N ASP A 8 15.52 13.12 1.17
CA ASP A 8 16.14 11.96 0.53
C ASP A 8 15.79 10.64 1.26
N ALA A 9 15.90 9.51 0.56
CA ALA A 9 15.64 8.19 1.13
C ALA A 9 16.57 7.84 2.31
N GLY A 10 17.73 8.49 2.38
CA GLY A 10 18.71 8.37 3.46
C GLY A 10 18.48 9.28 4.66
N ALA A 11 17.42 10.09 4.68
CA ALA A 11 17.18 11.07 5.74
C ALA A 11 17.04 10.42 7.12
N SER A 12 17.57 11.10 8.14
CA SER A 12 17.48 10.64 9.54
C SER A 12 16.10 10.91 10.14
N ASP A 13 15.76 10.19 11.22
CA ASP A 13 14.48 10.41 11.93
C ASP A 13 14.35 11.84 12.48
N GLY A 14 15.48 12.48 12.78
CA GLY A 14 15.54 13.88 13.19
C GLY A 14 15.12 14.84 12.07
N GLU A 15 15.59 14.59 10.84
CA GLU A 15 15.25 15.37 9.65
C GLU A 15 13.79 15.17 9.26
N ILE A 16 13.27 13.94 9.35
CA ILE A 16 11.86 13.62 9.10
C ILE A 16 10.95 14.42 10.05
N LYS A 17 11.28 14.45 11.35
CA LYS A 17 10.53 15.23 12.35
C LYS A 17 10.66 16.74 12.10
N ALA A 18 11.84 17.22 11.73
CA ALA A 18 12.06 18.63 11.44
C ALA A 18 11.27 19.09 10.20
N ALA A 19 11.30 18.32 9.12
CA ALA A 19 10.56 18.60 7.88
C ALA A 19 9.05 18.60 8.13
N TYR A 20 8.53 17.59 8.85
CA TYR A 20 7.12 17.54 9.23
C TYR A 20 6.68 18.80 9.99
N ARG A 21 7.47 19.24 10.98
CA ARG A 21 7.16 20.46 11.75
C ARG A 21 7.16 21.74 10.90
N ARG A 22 8.04 21.83 9.89
CA ARG A 22 8.10 22.97 8.97
C ARG A 22 6.90 22.99 8.04
N LEU A 23 6.59 21.84 7.44
CA LEU A 23 5.45 21.69 6.54
C LEU A 23 4.13 21.88 7.27
N ALA A 24 3.93 21.26 8.44
CA ALA A 24 2.70 21.41 9.23
C ALA A 24 2.36 22.88 9.57
N ARG A 25 3.36 23.76 9.73
CA ARG A 25 3.15 25.19 9.93
C ARG A 25 2.76 25.91 8.64
N ALA A 26 3.35 25.51 7.51
CA ALA A 26 3.08 26.08 6.21
C ALA A 26 1.70 25.69 5.66
N VAL A 27 1.26 24.46 5.95
CA VAL A 27 -0.04 23.92 5.49
C VAL A 27 -1.15 24.05 6.53
N HIS A 28 -0.91 24.75 7.65
CA HIS A 28 -1.91 24.89 8.71
C HIS A 28 -3.12 25.71 8.22
N PRO A 29 -4.36 25.27 8.50
CA PRO A 29 -5.56 25.96 8.03
C PRO A 29 -5.70 27.41 8.56
N ASP A 30 -5.12 27.75 9.72
CA ASP A 30 -5.11 29.14 10.22
C ASP A 30 -4.21 30.09 9.42
N VAL A 31 -3.23 29.57 8.67
CA VAL A 31 -2.23 30.40 7.98
C VAL A 31 -2.58 30.55 6.49
N SER A 32 -3.42 29.65 5.97
CA SER A 32 -3.74 29.58 4.55
C SER A 32 -5.07 30.24 4.21
N PRO A 33 -5.13 31.15 3.22
CA PRO A 33 -6.38 31.75 2.74
C PRO A 33 -7.37 30.75 2.14
N HIS A 34 -6.89 29.57 1.73
CA HIS A 34 -7.69 28.53 1.07
C HIS A 34 -7.60 27.20 1.83
N PRO A 35 -8.59 26.88 2.68
CA PRO A 35 -8.52 25.72 3.57
C PRO A 35 -8.57 24.37 2.84
N ALA A 36 -9.21 24.31 1.66
CA ALA A 36 -9.39 23.05 0.93
C ALA A 36 -8.07 22.48 0.37
N ALA A 37 -7.24 23.32 -0.25
CA ALA A 37 -5.94 22.89 -0.78
C ALA A 37 -4.97 22.51 0.35
N SER A 38 -5.04 23.22 1.47
CA SER A 38 -4.19 22.98 2.63
C SER A 38 -4.56 21.71 3.40
N ALA A 39 -5.83 21.30 3.40
CA ALA A 39 -6.26 20.07 4.04
C ALA A 39 -5.68 18.83 3.33
N ASP A 40 -5.75 18.77 2.00
CA ASP A 40 -5.23 17.63 1.22
C ASP A 40 -3.71 17.50 1.35
N ASP A 41 -2.99 18.61 1.28
CA ASP A 41 -1.54 18.61 1.46
C ASP A 41 -1.14 18.21 2.89
N PHE A 42 -1.89 18.64 3.90
CA PHE A 42 -1.67 18.21 5.28
C PHE A 42 -1.88 16.69 5.44
N ILE A 43 -2.94 16.13 4.85
CA ILE A 43 -3.21 14.68 4.88
C ILE A 43 -2.05 13.92 4.25
N ARG A 44 -1.53 14.38 3.10
CA ARG A 44 -0.39 13.75 2.41
C ARG A 44 0.88 13.79 3.25
N VAL A 45 1.20 14.94 3.83
CA VAL A 45 2.36 15.14 4.71
C VAL A 45 2.26 14.25 5.96
N HIS A 46 1.07 14.19 6.57
CA HIS A 46 0.83 13.37 7.76
C HIS A 46 0.93 11.87 7.46
N ALA A 47 0.37 11.41 6.35
CA ALA A 47 0.49 10.02 5.91
C ALA A 47 1.94 9.62 5.65
N ALA A 48 2.74 10.51 5.04
CA ALA A 48 4.16 10.31 4.84
C ALA A 48 4.93 10.21 6.17
N TYR A 49 4.65 11.12 7.11
CA TYR A 49 5.26 11.07 8.43
C TYR A 49 4.90 9.79 9.20
N SER A 50 3.63 9.35 9.19
CA SER A 50 3.18 8.15 9.92
C SER A 50 3.84 6.84 9.45
N THR A 51 4.28 6.79 8.18
CA THR A 51 5.02 5.65 7.63
C THR A 51 6.51 5.74 7.86
N LEU A 52 7.09 6.95 7.81
CA LEU A 52 8.53 7.16 7.99
C LEU A 52 8.98 7.32 9.45
N SER A 53 8.05 7.63 10.38
CA SER A 53 8.38 7.83 11.79
C SER A 53 8.67 6.54 12.54
N ASP A 54 8.15 5.41 12.06
CA ASP A 54 8.35 4.09 12.66
C ASP A 54 9.40 3.32 11.86
N PRO A 55 10.52 2.92 12.48
CA PRO A 55 11.60 2.22 11.78
C PRO A 55 11.14 0.90 11.17
N SER A 56 10.14 0.22 11.74
CA SER A 56 9.60 -1.03 11.20
C SER A 56 8.85 -0.78 9.89
N LYS A 57 7.97 0.23 9.88
CA LYS A 57 7.21 0.63 8.68
C LYS A 57 8.12 1.19 7.59
N ARG A 58 9.17 1.91 7.98
CA ARG A 58 10.22 2.39 7.07
C ARG A 58 10.96 1.22 6.42
N ALA A 59 11.40 0.24 7.21
CA ALA A 59 12.07 -0.95 6.68
C ALA A 59 11.16 -1.73 5.70
N ASP A 60 9.87 -1.85 6.01
CA ASP A 60 8.92 -2.51 5.11
C ASP A 60 8.66 -1.68 3.84
N TYR A 61 8.65 -0.35 3.94
CA TYR A 61 8.59 0.56 2.80
C TYR A 61 9.81 0.42 1.88
N ASP A 62 11.00 0.37 2.45
CA ASP A 62 12.25 0.26 1.71
C ASP A 62 12.37 -1.14 1.09
N ARG A 63 11.98 -2.19 1.82
CA ARG A 63 11.89 -3.56 1.29
C ARG A 63 10.93 -3.66 0.12
N ARG A 64 9.71 -3.12 0.22
CA ARG A 64 8.75 -3.17 -0.90
C ARG A 64 9.23 -2.36 -2.11
N MET A 65 9.99 -1.28 -1.89
CA MET A 65 10.57 -0.49 -2.97
C MET A 65 11.60 -1.28 -3.77
N ILE A 66 12.43 -2.06 -3.09
CA ILE A 66 13.43 -2.95 -3.71
C ILE A 66 12.78 -4.19 -4.32
N MET A 67 11.71 -4.69 -3.69
CA MET A 67 11.08 -5.97 -4.02
C MET A 67 10.03 -5.89 -5.13
N ILE A 68 9.80 -4.75 -5.82
CA ILE A 68 9.04 -4.79 -7.07
C ILE A 68 9.89 -5.59 -8.07
N PRO A 69 9.59 -6.89 -8.31
CA PRO A 69 10.31 -7.59 -9.35
C PRO A 69 9.81 -6.93 -10.61
N SER A 70 10.71 -6.44 -11.45
CA SER A 70 10.36 -6.07 -12.81
C SER A 70 9.64 -7.27 -13.41
N ALA A 71 8.31 -7.24 -13.43
CA ALA A 71 7.46 -8.34 -13.88
C ALA A 71 7.43 -8.31 -15.42
N VAL A 72 8.61 -8.35 -16.01
CA VAL A 72 8.85 -8.68 -17.41
C VAL A 72 9.55 -10.02 -17.39
N GLY A 73 8.77 -11.11 -17.36
CA GLY A 73 9.35 -12.44 -17.58
C GLY A 73 8.58 -13.62 -17.02
N ARG A 74 7.80 -14.26 -17.90
CA ARG A 74 7.46 -15.70 -17.92
C ARG A 74 6.50 -16.22 -16.84
N ARG A 75 5.21 -16.18 -17.18
CA ARG A 75 4.31 -17.30 -16.85
C ARG A 75 4.54 -18.43 -17.86
N SER A 76 5.38 -19.40 -17.51
CA SER A 76 5.34 -20.71 -18.18
C SER A 76 4.30 -21.56 -17.45
N ALA A 77 3.08 -21.62 -17.99
CA ALA A 77 2.10 -22.59 -17.53
C ALA A 77 2.52 -23.99 -18.05
N PRO A 78 2.73 -25.00 -17.19
CA PRO A 78 2.87 -26.35 -17.69
C PRO A 78 1.50 -26.88 -18.12
N ASN A 79 1.45 -27.30 -19.37
CA ASN A 79 0.31 -27.87 -20.06
C ASN A 79 0.01 -29.27 -19.48
N LEU A 80 -0.83 -29.34 -18.44
CA LEU A 80 -1.35 -30.60 -17.91
C LEU A 80 -2.56 -31.05 -18.74
N ALA A 81 -2.26 -31.64 -19.89
CA ALA A 81 -3.17 -32.45 -20.66
C ALA A 81 -3.16 -33.92 -20.15
N ARG A 82 -4.32 -34.60 -20.31
CA ARG A 82 -4.63 -36.04 -20.14
C ARG A 82 -4.78 -36.52 -18.68
N SER A 83 -5.83 -37.25 -18.30
CA SER A 83 -6.82 -38.04 -19.06
C SER A 83 -8.08 -38.34 -18.20
N PRO A 84 -9.17 -38.83 -18.81
CA PRO A 84 -10.50 -38.95 -18.19
C PRO A 84 -10.79 -40.35 -17.61
N SER A 85 -11.95 -40.44 -16.95
CA SER A 85 -12.78 -41.63 -16.69
C SER A 85 -12.81 -42.12 -15.24
N PHE A 86 -13.89 -41.77 -14.53
CA PHE A 86 -14.42 -42.58 -13.44
C PHE A 86 -15.85 -43.02 -13.84
N PRO A 87 -16.13 -44.34 -13.92
CA PRO A 87 -17.48 -44.84 -14.09
C PRO A 87 -18.25 -44.70 -12.76
N GLY A 88 -19.54 -44.42 -12.88
CA GLY A 88 -20.39 -43.94 -11.79
C GLY A 88 -20.68 -44.93 -10.67
N CYS A 89 -21.25 -44.37 -9.60
CA CYS A 89 -22.23 -44.89 -8.63
C CYS A 89 -22.35 -43.80 -7.54
N CYS A 90 -23.47 -43.30 -7.02
CA CYS A 90 -24.91 -43.35 -7.24
C CYS A 90 -25.49 -42.17 -6.44
N ARG A 91 -26.59 -41.58 -6.95
CA ARG A 91 -27.66 -40.83 -6.26
C ARG A 91 -27.39 -40.21 -4.87
N ARG A 92 -27.62 -38.89 -4.77
CA ARG A 92 -28.45 -38.29 -3.72
C ARG A 92 -29.00 -36.95 -4.20
N THR A 93 -30.31 -36.88 -4.34
CA THR A 93 -31.13 -35.70 -4.64
C THR A 93 -31.05 -34.73 -3.48
N TRP A 94 -30.64 -33.49 -3.71
CA TRP A 94 -30.81 -32.41 -2.74
C TRP A 94 -32.09 -31.67 -3.11
N GLU A 95 -33.12 -31.91 -2.31
CA GLU A 95 -34.29 -31.05 -2.20
C GLU A 95 -33.86 -29.63 -1.83
N THR A 96 -34.57 -28.68 -2.40
CA THR A 96 -34.52 -27.26 -2.10
C THR A 96 -34.91 -26.99 -0.65
N ASP A 97 -34.75 -25.72 -0.25
CA ASP A 97 -35.25 -25.10 0.97
C ASP A 97 -34.30 -25.14 2.16
N GLN A 98 -33.31 -24.22 2.16
CA GLN A 98 -33.10 -23.32 3.29
C GLN A 98 -32.41 -22.03 2.82
N CYS A 99 -33.20 -21.06 2.38
CA CYS A 99 -32.84 -19.65 2.50
C CYS A 99 -33.42 -19.14 3.83
N TRP A 100 -32.54 -18.76 4.76
CA TRP A 100 -32.82 -17.72 5.76
C TRP A 100 -31.89 -16.56 5.45
#